data_AF-A0A8T4DMT1-F1
#
_entry.id   AF-A0A8T4DMT1-F1
#
_cell.length_a   1.000
_cell.length_b   1.000
_cell.length_c   1.000
_cell.angle_alpha   90.00
_cell.angle_beta   90.00
_cell.angle_gamma   90.00
#
_symmetry.space_group_name_H-M   'P 1'
#
loop_
_entity.id
_entity.type
_entity.pdbx_description
1 polymer ?
#
loop_
_entity_poly.entity_id
_entity_poly.type
_entity_poly.pdbx_seq_one_letter_code
_entity_poly.pdbx_strand_id
1 'polypeptide(L)'
;LISIIEDSLDPPPPKGAYSVRFVDMPEDRCISVFEISSSEHRPHAIGHVDGSLTFLKQDGGIHPLRASDLRLEMLGSPGVRDVEDHIKRRVWAISAGRGKVPLISTGKVIVHIVPELFERGMLGIRPARIMEGLSDFEWAEGEWLEVIDGYLGYYSDYSYVHLGNNGSLEAVESFKMMPKRGGEMVLDLLLYQNDIARIIRSYQDALSDVDLAPKLFFSLSLANVLGYKMGLRMRGKHTKFLSDVLNLPPRPLATKCDHDGVMTFVNSFLDILWHGSGVRPR
;
A
#
# COMPACT_ATOMS: atom_id res chain seq x y z
N LEU A 1 13.78 8.96 -27.53
CA LEU A 1 14.65 9.25 -26.36
C LEU A 1 13.81 9.48 -25.12
N ILE A 2 12.90 10.45 -25.11
CA ILE A 2 11.95 10.65 -24.00
C ILE A 2 11.11 9.38 -23.75
N SER A 3 10.51 8.82 -24.81
CA SER A 3 9.76 7.55 -24.71
C SER A 3 10.59 6.42 -24.11
N ILE A 4 11.88 6.33 -24.45
CA ILE A 4 12.77 5.30 -23.90
C ILE A 4 12.93 5.49 -22.38
N ILE A 5 13.02 6.71 -21.87
CA ILE A 5 13.13 6.99 -20.42
C ILE A 5 11.82 6.61 -19.72
N GLU A 6 10.68 7.01 -20.29
CA GLU A 6 9.36 6.71 -19.73
C GLU A 6 9.07 5.21 -19.73
N ASP A 7 9.40 4.51 -20.81
CA ASP A 7 9.18 3.07 -20.95
C ASP A 7 10.18 2.22 -20.17
N SER A 8 11.35 2.78 -19.81
CA SER A 8 12.41 2.03 -19.12
C SER A 8 12.37 2.15 -17.60
N LEU A 9 11.65 3.11 -17.03
CA LEU A 9 11.62 3.37 -15.58
C LEU A 9 10.30 2.94 -14.95
N ASP A 10 10.39 2.21 -13.84
CA ASP A 10 9.23 1.79 -13.05
C ASP A 10 9.39 2.18 -11.56
N PRO A 11 8.54 3.06 -11.00
CA PRO A 11 7.50 3.81 -11.72
C PRO A 11 8.10 4.85 -12.67
N PRO A 12 7.40 5.27 -13.75
CA PRO A 12 7.88 6.32 -14.63
C PRO A 12 7.97 7.66 -13.87
N PRO A 13 8.97 8.51 -14.17
CA PRO A 13 9.08 9.82 -13.55
C PRO A 13 7.87 10.70 -13.91
N PRO A 14 7.41 11.60 -13.01
CA PRO A 14 6.30 12.51 -13.30
C PRO A 14 6.58 13.34 -14.56
N LYS A 15 5.53 13.67 -15.33
CA LYS A 15 5.66 14.57 -16.49
C LYS A 15 6.22 15.91 -16.03
N GLY A 16 7.29 16.37 -16.69
CA GLY A 16 8.02 17.59 -16.32
C GLY A 16 9.10 17.41 -15.25
N ALA A 17 9.26 16.21 -14.68
CA ALA A 17 10.38 15.88 -13.80
C ALA A 17 11.69 15.63 -14.56
N TYR A 18 11.67 15.73 -15.90
CA TYR A 18 12.87 15.63 -16.72
C TYR A 18 12.86 16.70 -17.82
N SER A 19 14.05 17.17 -18.20
CA SER A 19 14.25 18.03 -19.37
C SER A 19 15.38 17.48 -20.24
N VAL A 20 15.20 17.62 -21.56
CA VAL A 20 16.22 17.24 -22.54
C VAL A 20 16.60 18.49 -23.32
N ARG A 21 17.88 18.82 -23.32
CA ARG A 21 18.42 19.94 -24.09
C ARG A 21 19.51 19.43 -25.03
N PHE A 22 19.47 19.88 -26.27
CA PHE A 22 20.48 19.57 -27.27
C PHE A 22 21.45 20.74 -27.34
N VAL A 23 22.74 20.44 -27.28
CA VAL A 23 23.82 21.42 -27.37
C VAL A 23 24.60 21.12 -28.64
N ASP A 24 24.52 22.03 -29.60
CA ASP A 24 25.25 21.92 -30.86
C ASP A 24 26.76 22.07 -30.61
N MET A 25 27.52 21.22 -31.28
CA MET A 25 28.97 21.17 -31.22
C MET A 25 29.55 21.39 -32.63
N PRO A 26 30.82 21.80 -32.76
CA PRO A 26 31.48 21.87 -34.05
C PRO A 26 31.44 20.53 -34.81
N GLU A 27 31.49 20.60 -36.13
CA GLU A 27 31.57 19.44 -37.04
C GLU A 27 30.28 18.58 -37.04
N ASP A 28 29.10 19.22 -37.02
CA ASP A 28 27.79 18.56 -37.04
C ASP A 28 27.58 17.53 -35.91
N ARG A 29 28.23 17.75 -34.76
CA ARG A 29 28.05 16.94 -33.55
C ARG A 29 27.02 17.58 -32.64
N CYS A 30 26.37 16.77 -31.82
CA CYS A 30 25.39 17.24 -30.85
C CYS A 30 25.55 16.48 -29.52
N ILE A 31 25.44 17.19 -28.40
CA ILE A 31 25.36 16.60 -27.07
C ILE A 31 23.92 16.70 -26.58
N SER A 32 23.36 15.57 -26.16
CA SER A 32 22.08 15.52 -25.46
C SER A 32 22.31 15.59 -23.95
N VAL A 33 21.81 16.65 -23.31
CA VAL A 33 21.84 16.82 -21.86
C VAL A 33 20.49 16.43 -21.28
N PHE A 34 20.50 15.47 -20.36
CA PHE A 34 19.32 15.01 -19.63
C PHE A 34 19.41 15.50 -18.19
N GLU A 35 18.41 16.28 -17.79
CA GLU A 35 18.23 16.70 -16.40
C GLU A 35 17.01 15.95 -15.88
N ILE A 36 17.17 15.15 -14.81
CA ILE A 36 16.09 14.41 -14.18
C ILE A 36 16.06 14.83 -12.72
N SER A 37 14.96 15.47 -12.30
CA SER A 37 14.72 15.85 -10.93
C SER A 37 14.70 14.63 -10.02
N SER A 38 15.08 14.81 -8.76
CA SER A 38 14.91 13.76 -7.76
C SER A 38 13.45 13.35 -7.66
N SER A 39 13.17 12.07 -7.88
CA SER A 39 11.86 11.50 -7.60
C SER A 39 11.66 11.30 -6.10
N GLU A 40 10.42 11.47 -5.65
CA GLU A 40 9.97 11.14 -4.29
C GLU A 40 9.75 9.63 -4.11
N HIS A 41 9.60 8.88 -5.22
CA HIS A 41 9.32 7.45 -5.24
C HIS A 41 10.59 6.63 -5.47
N ARG A 42 11.65 6.92 -4.72
CA ARG A 42 12.88 6.13 -4.77
C ARG A 42 12.68 4.78 -4.07
N PRO A 43 13.32 3.71 -4.56
CA PRO A 43 14.17 3.63 -5.77
C PRO A 43 13.38 3.24 -7.05
N HIS A 44 13.87 3.64 -8.23
CA HIS A 44 13.29 3.25 -9.54
C HIS A 44 13.94 1.98 -10.08
N ALA A 45 13.13 1.05 -10.60
CA ALA A 45 13.61 -0.09 -11.36
C ALA A 45 13.82 0.30 -12.84
N ILE A 46 14.87 -0.26 -13.46
CA ILE A 46 15.10 -0.13 -14.90
C ILE A 46 14.71 -1.44 -15.58
N GLY A 47 13.67 -1.43 -16.41
CA GLY A 47 12.98 -2.63 -16.90
C GLY A 47 13.43 -3.19 -18.25
N HIS A 48 14.44 -2.61 -18.91
CA HIS A 48 14.61 -2.82 -20.36
C HIS A 48 15.38 -4.09 -20.79
N VAL A 49 15.96 -4.90 -19.89
CA VAL A 49 16.73 -6.10 -20.27
C VAL A 49 16.58 -7.20 -19.21
N ASP A 50 16.01 -8.36 -19.58
CA ASP A 50 15.91 -9.62 -18.81
C ASP A 50 16.29 -9.54 -17.31
N GLY A 51 15.35 -9.02 -16.53
CA GLY A 51 15.48 -8.83 -15.08
C GLY A 51 15.39 -7.36 -14.69
N SER A 52 14.46 -7.02 -13.78
CA SER A 52 14.39 -5.68 -13.22
C SER A 52 15.61 -5.43 -12.33
N LEU A 53 16.57 -4.67 -12.83
CA LEU A 53 17.70 -4.21 -12.02
C LEU A 53 17.38 -2.80 -11.51
N THR A 54 17.47 -2.62 -10.20
CA THR A 54 17.41 -1.31 -9.57
C THR A 54 18.82 -0.77 -9.43
N PHE A 55 19.05 0.49 -9.78
CA PHE A 55 20.38 1.10 -9.68
C PHE A 55 20.35 2.30 -8.74
N LEU A 56 21.44 2.51 -8.01
CA LEU A 56 21.67 3.70 -7.19
C LEU A 56 22.88 4.47 -7.73
N LYS A 57 22.74 5.78 -7.87
CA LYS A 57 23.85 6.68 -8.16
C LYS A 57 24.42 7.20 -6.85
N GLN A 58 25.70 6.96 -6.62
CA GLN A 58 26.49 7.53 -5.52
C GLN A 58 27.67 8.33 -6.09
N ASP A 59 28.41 9.04 -5.25
CA ASP A 59 29.54 9.89 -5.67
C ASP A 59 30.64 9.11 -6.44
N GLY A 60 30.66 7.77 -6.34
CA GLY A 60 31.58 6.88 -7.04
C GLY A 60 31.06 6.21 -8.33
N GLY A 61 29.80 6.43 -8.72
CA GLY A 61 29.22 5.81 -9.93
C GLY A 61 27.79 5.28 -9.76
N ILE A 62 27.36 4.48 -10.75
CA ILE A 62 26.06 3.81 -10.77
C ILE A 62 26.28 2.34 -10.39
N HIS A 63 25.62 1.88 -9.34
CA HIS A 63 25.77 0.51 -8.84
C HIS A 63 24.40 -0.20 -8.84
N PRO A 64 24.33 -1.49 -9.25
CA PRO A 64 23.11 -2.28 -9.08
C PRO A 64 22.86 -2.46 -7.58
N LEU A 65 21.67 -2.09 -7.12
CA LEU A 65 21.21 -2.28 -5.76
C LEU A 65 20.98 -3.77 -5.51
N ARG A 66 21.58 -4.31 -4.45
CA ARG A 66 21.21 -5.63 -3.95
C ARG A 66 19.88 -5.51 -3.21
N ALA A 67 19.18 -6.63 -3.02
CA ALA A 67 17.94 -6.66 -2.25
C ALA A 67 18.09 -6.09 -0.82
N SER A 68 19.28 -6.22 -0.21
CA SER A 68 19.63 -5.58 1.07
C SER A 68 19.69 -4.06 0.99
N ASP A 69 20.23 -3.54 -0.10
CA ASP A 69 20.47 -2.11 -0.31
C ASP A 69 19.16 -1.42 -0.69
N LEU A 70 18.34 -2.09 -1.50
CA LEU A 70 16.97 -1.67 -1.79
C LEU A 70 16.15 -1.52 -0.50
N ARG A 71 16.26 -2.51 0.41
CA ARG A 71 15.63 -2.43 1.73
C ARG A 71 16.19 -1.26 2.54
N LEU A 72 17.50 -1.06 2.57
CA LEU A 72 18.12 0.05 3.30
C LEU A 72 17.66 1.42 2.78
N GLU A 73 17.55 1.58 1.46
CA GLU A 73 17.10 2.82 0.83
C GLU A 73 15.61 3.07 1.12
N MET A 74 14.76 2.03 1.02
CA MET A 74 13.35 2.11 1.42
C MET A 74 13.19 2.42 2.92
N LEU A 75 14.03 1.84 3.78
CA LEU A 75 14.03 2.05 5.22
C LEU A 75 14.76 3.34 5.65
N GLY A 76 15.40 4.03 4.71
CA GLY A 76 16.22 5.22 4.94
C GLY A 76 15.43 6.52 5.02
N SER A 77 14.16 6.54 4.56
CA SER A 77 13.25 7.66 4.79
C SER A 77 12.90 7.70 6.29
N PRO A 78 13.30 8.76 7.03
CA PRO A 78 12.90 8.93 8.43
C PRO A 78 11.36 8.82 8.50
N GLY A 79 10.85 7.84 9.24
CA GLY A 79 9.41 7.54 9.32
C GLY A 79 8.98 6.18 8.77
N VAL A 80 9.66 5.59 7.78
CA VAL A 80 9.23 4.28 7.22
C VAL A 80 9.37 3.15 8.25
N ARG A 81 10.47 3.14 9.02
CA ARG A 81 10.68 2.16 10.09
C ARG A 81 9.63 2.30 11.18
N ASP A 82 9.32 3.53 11.57
CA ASP A 82 8.32 3.80 12.63
C ASP A 82 6.93 3.37 12.17
N VAL A 83 6.58 3.62 10.90
CA VAL A 83 5.36 3.12 10.26
C VAL A 83 5.35 1.58 10.22
N GLU A 84 6.44 0.95 9.82
CA GLU A 84 6.55 -0.52 9.77
C GLU A 84 6.38 -1.14 11.17
N ASP A 85 7.02 -0.59 12.18
CA ASP A 85 6.92 -1.05 13.57
C ASP A 85 5.54 -0.78 14.16
N HIS A 86 4.91 0.35 13.81
CA HIS A 86 3.51 0.60 14.13
C HIS A 86 2.61 -0.49 13.53
N ILE A 87 2.69 -0.74 12.23
CA ILE A 87 1.88 -1.76 11.53
C ILE A 87 2.11 -3.15 12.12
N LYS A 88 3.38 -3.56 12.34
CA LYS A 88 3.70 -4.86 12.94
C LYS A 88 3.04 -5.04 14.31
N ARG A 89 3.13 -4.03 15.18
CA ARG A 89 2.49 -4.05 16.51
C ARG A 89 0.98 -4.18 16.39
N ARG A 90 0.36 -3.43 15.47
CA ARG A 90 -1.09 -3.48 15.23
C ARG A 90 -1.55 -4.83 14.69
N VAL A 91 -0.90 -5.37 13.66
CA VAL A 91 -1.20 -6.69 13.08
C VAL A 91 -1.10 -7.78 14.14
N TRP A 92 -0.06 -7.74 14.98
CA TRP A 92 0.11 -8.70 16.08
C TRP A 92 -1.00 -8.56 17.14
N ALA A 93 -1.40 -7.34 17.50
CA ALA A 93 -2.51 -7.14 18.41
C ALA A 93 -3.82 -7.70 17.85
N ILE A 94 -4.09 -7.45 16.56
CA ILE A 94 -5.30 -7.94 15.86
C ILE A 94 -5.30 -9.47 15.77
N SER A 95 -4.16 -10.09 15.41
CA SER A 95 -4.06 -11.55 15.30
C SER A 95 -4.28 -12.24 16.64
N ALA A 96 -3.81 -11.63 17.74
CA ALA A 96 -3.99 -12.08 19.11
C ALA A 96 -5.38 -11.76 19.71
N GLY A 97 -6.33 -11.24 18.93
CA GLY A 97 -7.67 -10.88 19.43
C GLY A 97 -7.69 -9.65 20.34
N ARG A 98 -6.62 -8.84 20.33
CA ARG A 98 -6.47 -7.57 21.05
C ARG A 98 -6.59 -6.37 20.11
N GLY A 99 -7.37 -6.53 19.04
CA GLY A 99 -7.75 -5.44 18.14
C GLY A 99 -8.67 -4.42 18.83
N LYS A 100 -9.16 -3.43 18.08
CA LYS A 100 -10.09 -2.43 18.62
C LYS A 100 -11.42 -3.05 19.06
N VAL A 101 -11.87 -4.05 18.31
CA VAL A 101 -13.01 -4.89 18.64
C VAL A 101 -12.62 -6.37 18.51
N PRO A 102 -13.21 -7.25 19.32
CA PRO A 102 -13.12 -8.69 19.09
C PRO A 102 -13.84 -9.04 17.78
N LEU A 103 -13.23 -9.92 16.97
CA LEU A 103 -13.79 -10.36 15.70
C LEU A 103 -14.07 -11.87 15.75
N ILE A 104 -15.23 -12.31 15.25
CA ILE A 104 -15.71 -13.71 15.32
C ILE A 104 -14.94 -14.66 14.38
N SER A 105 -14.30 -14.13 13.33
CA SER A 105 -13.67 -14.93 12.28
C SER A 105 -12.17 -15.22 12.55
N THR A 106 -11.73 -16.38 12.06
CA THR A 106 -10.33 -16.81 12.16
C THR A 106 -9.44 -15.91 11.32
N GLY A 107 -9.59 -15.89 10.00
CA GLY A 107 -8.74 -15.14 9.07
C GLY A 107 -9.16 -13.68 8.91
N LYS A 108 -8.18 -12.78 8.71
CA LYS A 108 -8.40 -11.33 8.65
C LYS A 108 -7.61 -10.73 7.51
N VAL A 109 -8.24 -9.79 6.80
CA VAL A 109 -7.58 -8.82 5.93
C VAL A 109 -7.49 -7.51 6.68
N ILE A 110 -6.29 -6.95 6.74
CA ILE A 110 -5.98 -5.75 7.52
C ILE A 110 -5.35 -4.73 6.58
N VAL A 111 -5.94 -3.55 6.49
CA VAL A 111 -5.45 -2.41 5.74
C VAL A 111 -5.00 -1.34 6.72
N HIS A 112 -3.79 -0.83 6.53
CA HIS A 112 -3.27 0.32 7.25
C HIS A 112 -2.94 1.44 6.27
N ILE A 113 -3.43 2.65 6.53
CA ILE A 113 -2.99 3.88 5.86
C ILE A 113 -2.45 4.80 6.95
N VAL A 114 -1.13 5.05 6.93
CA VAL A 114 -0.43 5.77 7.98
C VAL A 114 0.26 7.01 7.39
N PRO A 115 -0.08 8.22 7.85
CA PRO A 115 0.65 9.43 7.47
C PRO A 115 2.09 9.39 7.98
N GLU A 116 3.05 9.95 7.23
CA GLU A 116 4.46 10.04 7.65
C GLU A 116 4.64 10.73 9.02
N LEU A 117 3.75 11.66 9.35
CA LEU A 117 3.80 12.45 10.58
C LEU A 117 2.94 11.89 11.73
N PHE A 118 2.49 10.63 11.67
CA PHE A 118 1.57 10.06 12.66
C PHE A 118 2.12 10.11 14.11
N GLU A 119 3.43 10.02 14.32
CA GLU A 119 3.99 10.07 15.68
C GLU A 119 3.93 11.45 16.32
N ARG A 120 3.80 12.51 15.53
CA ARG A 120 3.82 13.87 16.06
C ARG A 120 2.49 14.31 16.65
N GLY A 121 1.42 13.52 16.48
CA GLY A 121 0.05 13.91 16.92
C GLY A 121 -0.42 15.23 16.32
N MET A 122 0.21 15.66 15.22
CA MET A 122 0.16 17.03 14.70
C MET A 122 -0.88 17.23 13.60
N LEU A 123 -1.49 16.15 13.13
CA LEU A 123 -2.58 16.28 12.18
C LEU A 123 -3.78 16.73 12.99
N GLY A 124 -4.00 18.04 13.07
CA GLY A 124 -5.21 18.67 13.64
C GLY A 124 -6.45 18.34 12.80
N ILE A 125 -6.62 17.06 12.48
CA ILE A 125 -7.70 16.49 11.68
C ILE A 125 -8.99 16.76 12.42
N ARG A 126 -9.98 17.26 11.68
CA ARG A 126 -11.38 17.26 12.12
C ARG A 126 -12.00 15.93 11.69
N PRO A 127 -12.12 14.95 12.59
CA PRO A 127 -12.39 13.57 12.21
C PRO A 127 -13.78 13.42 11.60
N ALA A 128 -14.74 14.28 11.99
CA ALA A 128 -16.10 14.33 11.44
C ALA A 128 -16.13 14.34 9.89
N ARG A 129 -15.31 15.19 9.25
CA ARG A 129 -15.27 15.25 7.78
C ARG A 129 -14.65 14.01 7.15
N ILE A 130 -13.65 13.42 7.81
CA ILE A 130 -13.06 12.18 7.34
C ILE A 130 -14.04 11.02 7.48
N MET A 131 -14.78 10.97 8.58
CA MET A 131 -15.82 9.97 8.82
C MET A 131 -16.95 10.08 7.79
N GLU A 132 -17.36 11.30 7.41
CA GLU A 132 -18.33 11.52 6.32
C GLU A 132 -17.82 10.95 4.99
N GLY A 133 -16.55 11.16 4.63
CA GLY A 133 -15.96 10.57 3.41
C GLY A 133 -15.83 9.04 3.46
N LEU A 134 -15.79 8.46 4.66
CA LEU A 134 -15.67 7.02 4.90
C LEU A 134 -17.02 6.33 5.14
N SER A 135 -18.14 7.05 5.24
CA SER A 135 -19.45 6.45 5.55
C SER A 135 -19.97 5.51 4.46
N ASP A 136 -19.53 5.69 3.22
CA ASP A 136 -19.89 4.84 2.08
C ASP A 136 -19.06 3.54 2.02
N PHE A 137 -18.21 3.31 3.03
CA PHE A 137 -17.39 2.12 3.09
C PHE A 137 -18.11 0.98 3.81
N GLU A 138 -18.27 -0.15 3.11
CA GLU A 138 -19.01 -1.34 3.58
C GLU A 138 -18.52 -1.83 4.96
N TRP A 139 -17.23 -1.67 5.28
CA TRP A 139 -16.69 -2.13 6.58
C TRP A 139 -16.94 -1.13 7.72
N ALA A 140 -17.48 0.05 7.41
CA ALA A 140 -17.80 1.15 8.31
C ALA A 140 -19.27 1.60 8.23
N GLU A 141 -20.16 0.79 7.65
CA GLU A 141 -21.60 1.08 7.45
C GLU A 141 -22.42 1.28 8.74
N GLY A 142 -21.77 1.42 9.91
CA GLY A 142 -22.39 1.60 11.22
C GLY A 142 -22.19 2.99 11.83
N GLU A 143 -22.62 3.15 13.09
CA GLU A 143 -22.37 4.35 13.87
C GLU A 143 -20.88 4.46 14.23
N TRP A 144 -20.33 5.67 14.11
CA TRP A 144 -18.98 5.97 14.57
C TRP A 144 -18.99 6.24 16.06
N LEU A 145 -18.19 5.48 16.81
CA LEU A 145 -17.97 5.66 18.24
C LEU A 145 -16.66 6.42 18.47
N GLU A 146 -16.71 7.50 19.24
CA GLU A 146 -15.51 8.16 19.74
C GLU A 146 -14.86 7.31 20.84
N VAL A 147 -13.56 7.05 20.69
CA VAL A 147 -12.74 6.28 21.63
C VAL A 147 -11.50 7.09 22.02
N ILE A 148 -10.78 6.67 23.07
CA ILE A 148 -9.66 7.43 23.65
C ILE A 148 -8.62 7.86 22.60
N ASP A 149 -8.36 7.02 21.60
CA ASP A 149 -7.34 7.25 20.60
C ASP A 149 -7.88 7.48 19.18
N GLY A 150 -9.15 7.85 19.04
CA GLY A 150 -9.73 8.21 17.75
C GLY A 150 -11.22 7.88 17.63
N TYR A 151 -11.59 7.41 16.45
CA TYR A 151 -12.97 7.11 16.10
C TYR A 151 -13.04 5.70 15.54
N LEU A 152 -14.06 4.96 15.92
CA LEU A 152 -14.25 3.57 15.59
C LEU A 152 -15.61 3.40 14.91
N GLY A 153 -15.61 3.15 13.61
CA GLY A 153 -16.77 2.64 12.89
C GLY A 153 -16.71 1.12 12.92
N TYR A 154 -17.82 0.46 13.25
CA TYR A 154 -17.90 -1.00 13.13
C TYR A 154 -19.21 -1.35 12.43
N TYR A 155 -19.13 -2.25 11.46
CA TYR A 155 -20.30 -2.72 10.73
C TYR A 155 -20.96 -3.92 11.43
N SER A 156 -20.13 -4.80 11.97
CA SER A 156 -20.56 -6.07 12.56
C SER A 156 -19.46 -6.65 13.44
N ASP A 157 -19.72 -7.82 14.04
CA ASP A 157 -18.71 -8.61 14.76
C ASP A 157 -17.59 -9.18 13.85
N TYR A 158 -17.54 -8.75 12.58
CA TYR A 158 -16.59 -9.21 11.59
C TYR A 158 -15.72 -8.10 10.99
N SER A 159 -16.06 -6.83 11.18
CA SER A 159 -15.31 -5.75 10.55
C SER A 159 -15.39 -4.43 11.30
N TYR A 160 -14.30 -3.67 11.22
CA TYR A 160 -14.23 -2.33 11.77
C TYR A 160 -13.27 -1.45 10.98
N VAL A 161 -13.45 -0.15 11.12
CA VAL A 161 -12.52 0.91 10.71
C VAL A 161 -12.22 1.78 11.91
N HIS A 162 -10.95 1.98 12.20
CA HIS A 162 -10.45 2.88 13.23
C HIS A 162 -9.68 4.02 12.57
N LEU A 163 -10.13 5.24 12.82
CA LEU A 163 -9.43 6.47 12.47
C LEU A 163 -8.77 7.02 13.73
N GLY A 164 -7.45 6.88 13.82
CA GLY A 164 -6.66 7.36 14.95
C GLY A 164 -6.59 8.88 15.02
N ASN A 165 -6.42 9.43 16.22
CA ASN A 165 -6.19 10.88 16.44
C ASN A 165 -4.95 11.42 15.73
N ASN A 166 -4.04 10.54 15.34
CA ASN A 166 -2.85 10.84 14.56
C ASN A 166 -3.06 10.71 13.04
N GLY A 167 -4.29 10.52 12.58
CA GLY A 167 -4.61 10.30 11.17
C GLY A 167 -4.20 8.93 10.63
N SER A 168 -3.84 7.94 11.46
CA SER A 168 -3.69 6.57 10.96
C SER A 168 -5.09 5.98 10.75
N LEU A 169 -5.31 5.34 9.60
CA LEU A 169 -6.50 4.55 9.34
C LEU A 169 -6.15 3.06 9.41
N GLU A 170 -6.88 2.31 10.22
CA GLU A 170 -6.81 0.85 10.35
C GLU A 170 -8.17 0.27 10.00
N ALA A 171 -8.24 -0.57 8.98
CA ALA A 171 -9.48 -1.23 8.56
C ALA A 171 -9.29 -2.73 8.54
N VAL A 172 -10.19 -3.45 9.22
CA VAL A 172 -10.12 -4.91 9.36
C VAL A 172 -11.41 -5.53 8.87
N GLU A 173 -11.26 -6.53 8.02
CA GLU A 173 -12.36 -7.30 7.43
C GLU A 173 -12.11 -8.79 7.62
N SER A 174 -13.10 -9.50 8.16
CA SER A 174 -12.99 -10.92 8.48
C SER A 174 -14.22 -11.75 8.07
N PHE A 175 -15.32 -11.12 7.65
CA PHE A 175 -16.53 -11.80 7.18
C PHE A 175 -16.27 -12.53 5.87
N LYS A 176 -15.64 -11.85 4.90
CA LYS A 176 -15.31 -12.44 3.59
C LYS A 176 -14.30 -13.60 3.71
N MET A 177 -13.59 -13.71 4.86
CA MET A 177 -12.66 -14.77 5.24
C MET A 177 -13.30 -15.98 5.94
N MET A 178 -14.60 -15.98 6.20
CA MET A 178 -15.26 -17.13 6.82
C MET A 178 -15.21 -18.37 5.91
N PRO A 179 -15.14 -19.59 6.50
CA PRO A 179 -15.21 -20.82 5.73
C PRO A 179 -16.47 -20.84 4.83
N LYS A 180 -16.28 -21.17 3.55
CA LYS A 180 -17.39 -21.34 2.61
C LYS A 180 -18.17 -22.61 2.92
N ARG A 181 -19.31 -22.79 2.26
CA ARG A 181 -20.11 -24.02 2.35
C ARG A 181 -19.23 -25.22 1.99
N GLY A 182 -18.99 -26.12 2.96
CA GLY A 182 -18.03 -27.22 2.85
C GLY A 182 -16.75 -27.04 3.68
N GLY A 183 -16.62 -25.96 4.45
CA GLY A 183 -15.49 -25.72 5.36
C GLY A 183 -14.24 -25.21 4.66
N GLU A 184 -14.31 -24.88 3.37
CA GLU A 184 -13.14 -24.37 2.64
C GLU A 184 -12.82 -22.93 3.05
N MET A 185 -11.60 -22.71 3.50
CA MET A 185 -11.06 -21.38 3.82
C MET A 185 -10.38 -20.82 2.56
N VAL A 186 -11.03 -19.87 1.89
CA VAL A 186 -10.55 -19.28 0.62
C VAL A 186 -10.49 -17.77 0.73
N LEU A 187 -9.33 -17.20 0.42
CA LEU A 187 -9.14 -15.77 0.19
C LEU A 187 -9.35 -15.48 -1.31
N ASP A 188 -10.44 -14.78 -1.63
CA ASP A 188 -10.73 -14.29 -2.98
C ASP A 188 -10.26 -12.84 -3.09
N LEU A 189 -9.05 -12.64 -3.64
CA LEU A 189 -8.40 -11.33 -3.69
C LEU A 189 -9.19 -10.29 -4.51
N LEU A 190 -9.94 -10.73 -5.52
CA LEU A 190 -10.71 -9.82 -6.37
C LEU A 190 -11.87 -9.16 -5.62
N LEU A 191 -12.40 -9.83 -4.59
CA LEU A 191 -13.44 -9.24 -3.75
C LEU A 191 -12.91 -8.07 -2.92
N TYR A 192 -11.64 -8.11 -2.51
CA TYR A 192 -11.03 -7.05 -1.70
C TYR A 192 -10.44 -5.93 -2.56
N GLN A 193 -10.09 -6.19 -3.82
CA GLN A 193 -9.44 -5.22 -4.70
C GLN A 193 -10.22 -3.90 -4.76
N ASN A 194 -11.52 -3.97 -5.04
CA ASN A 194 -12.38 -2.79 -5.15
C ASN A 194 -12.61 -2.10 -3.80
N ASP A 195 -12.72 -2.88 -2.72
CA ASP A 195 -12.91 -2.34 -1.36
C ASP A 195 -11.66 -1.58 -0.92
N ILE A 196 -10.47 -2.14 -1.15
CA ILE A 196 -9.18 -1.53 -0.84
C ILE A 196 -8.98 -0.26 -1.71
N ALA A 197 -9.35 -0.30 -2.98
CA ALA A 197 -9.26 0.89 -3.83
C ALA A 197 -10.21 1.99 -3.35
N ARG A 198 -11.43 1.63 -2.92
CA ARG A 198 -12.41 2.57 -2.39
C ARG A 198 -11.93 3.21 -1.10
N ILE A 199 -11.42 2.43 -0.14
CA ILE A 199 -10.94 2.99 1.15
C ILE A 199 -9.77 3.95 0.95
N ILE A 200 -8.85 3.64 0.05
CA ILE A 200 -7.73 4.54 -0.28
C ILE A 200 -8.26 5.86 -0.81
N ARG A 201 -9.18 5.82 -1.79
CA ARG A 201 -9.73 7.03 -2.41
C ARG A 201 -10.55 7.85 -1.43
N SER A 202 -11.50 7.22 -0.73
CA SER A 202 -12.31 7.89 0.29
C SER A 202 -11.44 8.58 1.33
N TYR A 203 -10.33 7.95 1.73
CA TYR A 203 -9.40 8.54 2.68
C TYR A 203 -8.61 9.73 2.09
N GLN A 204 -8.12 9.63 0.84
CA GLN A 204 -7.44 10.73 0.15
C GLN A 204 -8.36 11.93 -0.12
N ASP A 205 -9.60 11.66 -0.52
CA ASP A 205 -10.62 12.68 -0.77
C ASP A 205 -10.98 13.38 0.55
N ALA A 206 -11.22 12.62 1.61
CA ALA A 206 -11.44 13.13 2.96
C ALA A 206 -10.31 14.03 3.48
N LEU A 207 -9.05 13.65 3.25
CA LEU A 207 -7.89 14.48 3.59
C LEU A 207 -7.83 15.76 2.75
N SER A 208 -8.15 15.66 1.45
CA SER A 208 -8.20 16.80 0.55
C SER A 208 -9.27 17.82 0.97
N ASP A 209 -10.44 17.37 1.43
CA ASP A 209 -11.55 18.21 1.89
C ASP A 209 -11.26 19.01 3.17
N VAL A 210 -10.17 18.67 3.87
CA VAL A 210 -9.66 19.39 5.04
C VAL A 210 -8.31 20.06 4.77
N ASP A 211 -7.95 20.23 3.49
CA ASP A 211 -6.70 20.83 3.02
C ASP A 211 -5.43 20.14 3.58
N LEU A 212 -5.52 18.83 3.83
CA LEU A 212 -4.40 18.00 4.27
C LEU A 212 -3.88 17.15 3.11
N ALA A 213 -2.58 17.25 2.86
CA ALA A 213 -1.89 16.51 1.82
C ALA A 213 -0.64 15.78 2.37
N PRO A 214 -0.75 15.02 3.48
CA PRO A 214 0.41 14.35 4.05
C PRO A 214 0.90 13.25 3.10
N LYS A 215 2.20 12.95 3.16
CA LYS A 215 2.72 11.73 2.58
C LYS A 215 2.11 10.54 3.33
N LEU A 216 1.48 9.63 2.59
CA LEU A 216 0.80 8.46 3.13
C LEU A 216 1.63 7.20 2.87
N PHE A 217 1.54 6.25 3.80
CA PHE A 217 2.04 4.91 3.64
C PHE A 217 0.88 3.92 3.71
N PHE A 218 0.80 3.01 2.75
CA PHE A 218 -0.20 1.95 2.74
C PHE A 218 0.46 0.61 3.02
N SER A 219 -0.18 -0.22 3.83
CA SER A 219 0.17 -1.62 4.02
C SER A 219 -1.07 -2.51 3.99
N LEU A 220 -0.89 -3.71 3.43
CA LEU A 220 -1.86 -4.78 3.43
C LEU A 220 -1.29 -5.96 4.18
N SER A 221 -2.03 -6.45 5.17
CA SER A 221 -1.66 -7.61 5.97
C SER A 221 -2.76 -8.65 6.00
N LEU A 222 -2.35 -9.91 6.08
CA LEU A 222 -3.21 -11.05 6.36
C LEU A 222 -2.82 -11.62 7.72
N ALA A 223 -3.81 -11.91 8.57
CA ALA A 223 -3.59 -12.53 9.87
C ALA A 223 -4.48 -13.74 10.06
N ASN A 224 -3.97 -14.73 10.80
CA ASN A 224 -4.64 -15.98 11.12
C ASN A 224 -5.08 -16.75 9.85
N VAL A 225 -4.22 -16.74 8.82
CA VAL A 225 -4.49 -17.31 7.49
C VAL A 225 -3.79 -18.65 7.24
N LEU A 226 -3.23 -19.30 8.26
CA LEU A 226 -2.58 -20.59 8.07
C LEU A 226 -3.56 -21.62 7.46
N GLY A 227 -3.17 -22.21 6.33
CA GLY A 227 -4.00 -23.21 5.64
C GLY A 227 -5.13 -22.64 4.77
N TYR A 228 -5.34 -21.32 4.77
CA TYR A 228 -6.23 -20.67 3.79
C TYR A 228 -5.68 -20.89 2.38
N LYS A 229 -6.59 -21.10 1.44
CA LYS A 229 -6.31 -21.19 0.01
C LYS A 229 -6.44 -19.82 -0.62
N MET A 230 -5.55 -19.49 -1.53
CA MET A 230 -5.69 -18.27 -2.33
C MET A 230 -6.28 -18.62 -3.70
N GLY A 231 -7.23 -17.82 -4.19
CA GLY A 231 -7.88 -18.04 -5.48
C GLY A 231 -8.26 -16.73 -6.18
N LEU A 232 -8.17 -16.71 -7.51
CA LEU A 232 -8.72 -15.63 -8.35
C LEU A 232 -10.23 -15.79 -8.55
N ARG A 233 -10.76 -17.01 -8.37
CA ARG A 233 -12.18 -17.41 -8.41
C ARG A 233 -12.32 -18.75 -7.66
N MET A 234 -13.54 -19.14 -7.27
CA MET A 234 -13.82 -20.42 -6.56
C MET A 234 -13.39 -21.70 -7.29
N ARG A 235 -12.92 -21.63 -8.55
CA ARG A 235 -12.48 -22.80 -9.33
C ARG A 235 -11.06 -22.57 -9.83
N GLY A 236 -10.10 -23.32 -9.30
CA GLY A 236 -8.70 -23.26 -9.77
C GLY A 236 -7.76 -24.13 -8.95
N LYS A 237 -6.50 -24.21 -9.37
CA LYS A 237 -5.43 -24.71 -8.48
C LYS A 237 -5.20 -23.66 -7.40
N HIS A 238 -5.35 -24.07 -6.16
CA HIS A 238 -5.11 -23.22 -5.01
C HIS A 238 -3.83 -23.64 -4.33
N THR A 239 -2.99 -22.68 -3.95
CA THR A 239 -1.93 -22.92 -2.96
C THR A 239 -2.41 -22.47 -1.60
N LYS A 240 -2.00 -23.21 -0.57
CA LYS A 240 -2.29 -22.86 0.82
C LYS A 240 -1.22 -21.90 1.33
N PHE A 241 -1.64 -20.92 2.12
CA PHE A 241 -0.70 -20.13 2.90
C PHE A 241 0.02 -21.02 3.92
N LEU A 242 1.34 -20.89 3.95
CA LEU A 242 2.23 -21.62 4.85
C LEU A 242 2.56 -20.84 6.12
N SER A 243 2.25 -19.55 6.12
CA SER A 243 2.43 -18.65 7.26
C SER A 243 1.07 -18.21 7.78
N ASP A 244 0.98 -18.05 9.09
CA ASP A 244 -0.25 -17.59 9.74
C ASP A 244 -0.45 -16.08 9.60
N VAL A 245 0.66 -15.34 9.51
CA VAL A 245 0.68 -13.89 9.30
C VAL A 245 1.50 -13.59 8.05
N LEU A 246 0.93 -12.78 7.16
CA LEU A 246 1.61 -12.23 5.99
C LEU A 246 1.49 -10.70 6.06
N ASN A 247 2.57 -10.04 6.40
CA ASN A 247 2.63 -8.59 6.48
C ASN A 247 3.37 -8.04 5.25
N LEU A 248 2.69 -7.30 4.39
CA LEU A 248 3.36 -6.62 3.29
C LEU A 248 3.97 -5.30 3.80
N PRO A 249 5.24 -5.04 3.48
CA PRO A 249 5.91 -3.84 3.95
C PRO A 249 5.15 -2.60 3.49
N PRO A 250 5.06 -1.54 4.32
CA PRO A 250 4.41 -0.31 3.93
C PRO A 250 5.09 0.28 2.69
N ARG A 251 4.28 0.81 1.77
CA ARG A 251 4.76 1.54 0.59
C ARG A 251 4.20 2.96 0.58
N PRO A 252 4.97 3.95 0.10
CA PRO A 252 4.44 5.28 -0.16
C PRO A 252 3.22 5.18 -1.08
N LEU A 253 2.14 5.82 -0.67
CA LEU A 253 0.95 6.05 -1.45
C LEU A 253 1.00 7.51 -1.90
N ALA A 254 0.90 7.76 -3.21
CA ALA A 254 0.88 9.12 -3.73
C ALA A 254 -0.31 9.88 -3.13
N THR A 255 -0.13 11.18 -2.85
CA THR A 255 -1.11 11.97 -2.09
C THR A 255 -2.47 12.06 -2.78
N LYS A 256 -2.49 12.01 -4.12
CA LYS A 256 -3.71 11.99 -4.92
C LYS A 256 -3.51 11.10 -6.13
N CYS A 257 -4.41 10.14 -6.31
CA CYS A 257 -4.46 9.26 -7.47
C CYS A 257 -5.87 9.29 -8.06
N ASP A 258 -5.95 9.16 -9.38
CA ASP A 258 -7.22 8.78 -10.00
C ASP A 258 -7.53 7.30 -9.73
N HIS A 259 -8.68 6.83 -10.20
CA HIS A 259 -9.10 5.45 -9.99
C HIS A 259 -8.08 4.44 -10.54
N ASP A 260 -7.57 4.67 -11.74
CA ASP A 260 -6.65 3.75 -12.41
C ASP A 260 -5.30 3.68 -11.69
N GLY A 261 -4.80 4.82 -11.18
CA GLY A 261 -3.61 4.90 -10.35
C GLY A 261 -3.76 4.11 -9.04
N VAL A 262 -4.90 4.26 -8.34
CA VAL A 262 -5.17 3.48 -7.13
C VAL A 262 -5.29 1.99 -7.44
N MET A 263 -5.98 1.61 -8.51
CA MET A 263 -6.13 0.21 -8.91
C MET A 263 -4.77 -0.42 -9.26
N THR A 264 -3.93 0.31 -9.98
CA THR A 264 -2.56 -0.12 -10.28
C THR A 264 -1.75 -0.34 -9.00
N PHE A 265 -1.85 0.60 -8.07
CA PHE A 265 -1.19 0.49 -6.77
C PHE A 265 -1.67 -0.73 -5.97
N VAL A 266 -2.98 -0.93 -5.85
CA VAL A 266 -3.57 -2.09 -5.15
C VAL A 266 -3.16 -3.40 -5.81
N ASN A 267 -3.18 -3.48 -7.14
CA ASN A 267 -2.75 -4.67 -7.88
C ASN A 267 -1.32 -5.05 -7.55
N SER A 268 -0.42 -4.07 -7.40
CA SER A 268 0.97 -4.35 -7.03
C SER A 268 1.09 -5.07 -5.68
N PHE A 269 0.19 -4.82 -4.71
CA PHE A 269 0.16 -5.55 -3.43
C PHE A 269 -0.45 -6.94 -3.59
N LEU A 270 -1.53 -7.06 -4.37
CA LEU A 270 -2.19 -8.34 -4.63
C LEU A 270 -1.26 -9.29 -5.38
N ASP A 271 -0.45 -8.79 -6.31
CA ASP A 271 0.56 -9.58 -7.03
C ASP A 271 1.64 -10.09 -6.08
N ILE A 272 2.06 -9.30 -5.09
CA ILE A 272 3.03 -9.76 -4.08
C ILE A 272 2.41 -10.84 -3.20
N LEU A 273 1.16 -10.68 -2.76
CA LEU A 273 0.44 -11.76 -2.07
C LEU A 273 0.35 -13.00 -2.96
N TRP A 274 0.09 -12.78 -4.25
CA TRP A 274 -0.05 -13.85 -5.21
C TRP A 274 1.24 -14.67 -5.33
N HIS A 275 2.36 -14.00 -5.55
CA HIS A 275 3.68 -14.61 -5.61
C HIS A 275 4.13 -15.20 -4.27
N GLY A 276 3.82 -14.54 -3.16
CA GLY A 276 4.13 -15.00 -1.80
C GLY A 276 3.39 -16.29 -1.43
N SER A 277 2.24 -16.56 -2.04
CA SER A 277 1.52 -17.83 -1.87
C SER A 277 2.16 -19.01 -2.60
N GLY A 278 3.12 -18.79 -3.49
CA GLY A 278 3.73 -19.83 -4.31
C GLY A 278 2.91 -20.26 -5.54
N VAL A 279 1.81 -19.58 -5.87
CA VAL A 279 1.09 -19.80 -7.14
C VAL A 279 1.81 -19.06 -8.28
N ARG A 280 2.21 -19.79 -9.34
CA ARG A 280 2.66 -19.15 -10.58
C ARG A 280 1.44 -18.76 -11.42
N PRO A 281 1.32 -17.50 -11.89
CA PRO A 281 0.34 -17.15 -12.91
C PRO A 281 0.51 -18.09 -14.11
N ARG A 282 -0.59 -18.56 -14.69
CA ARG A 282 -0.59 -19.25 -15.98
C ARG A 282 -0.83 -18.25 -17.09
#